data_AF-A0A960HMU8-F1
#
_entry.id   AF-A0A960HMU8-F1
#
_cell.length_a   1.000
_cell.length_b   1.000
_cell.length_c   1.000
_cell.angle_alpha   90.00
_cell.angle_beta   90.00
_cell.angle_gamma   90.00
#
_symmetry.space_group_name_H-M   'P 1'
#
loop_
_entity.id
_entity.type
_entity.pdbx_description
1 polymer ?
#
loop_
_entity_poly.entity_id
_entity_poly.type
_entity_poly.pdbx_seq_one_letter_code
_entity_poly.pdbx_strand_id
1 'polypeptide(L)' 'QAMVVGKLNILVAGGTGTGKTTTLNVLSSFIPADERIITVEDAKELQLHQDHVLSLEARPPNIEGKGQITIRDLVKNT' A
#
# COMPACT_ATOMS: atom_id res chain seq x y z
N GLN A 1 0.48 -16.38 -6.51
CA GLN A 1 1.93 -16.55 -6.31
C GLN A 1 2.75 -16.25 -7.57
N ALA A 2 2.62 -16.99 -8.69
CA ALA A 2 3.47 -16.80 -9.87
C ALA A 2 3.50 -15.35 -10.40
N MET A 3 2.35 -14.66 -10.41
CA MET A 3 2.26 -13.24 -10.80
C MET A 3 2.97 -12.29 -9.83
N VAL A 4 2.97 -12.60 -8.52
CA VAL A 4 3.63 -11.79 -7.48
C VAL A 4 5.15 -11.96 -7.58
N VAL A 5 5.63 -13.21 -7.67
CA VAL A 5 7.05 -13.52 -7.83
C VAL A 5 7.58 -13.02 -9.17
N GLY A 6 6.76 -13.10 -10.23
CA GLY A 6 7.06 -12.56 -11.55
C GLY A 6 6.96 -11.03 -11.64
N LYS A 7 6.69 -10.32 -10.54
CA LYS A 7 6.61 -8.85 -10.43
C LYS A 7 5.64 -8.22 -11.44
N LEU A 8 4.52 -8.89 -11.72
CA LEU A 8 3.48 -8.34 -12.58
C LEU A 8 2.66 -7.28 -11.84
N ASN A 9 2.16 -6.30 -12.57
CA ASN A 9 1.19 -5.34 -12.03
C ASN A 9 -0.16 -6.04 -11.81
N ILE A 10 -0.68 -5.97 -10.58
CA ILE A 10 -1.94 -6.60 -10.18
C ILE A 10 -2.90 -5.53 -9.67
N LEU A 11 -4.12 -5.52 -10.21
CA LEU A 11 -5.23 -4.68 -9.72
C LEU A 11 -6.28 -5.58 -9.05
N VAL A 12 -6.56 -5.31 -7.77
CA VAL A 12 -7.65 -5.96 -7.03
C VAL A 12 -8.86 -5.01 -7.04
N ALA A 13 -9.93 -5.40 -7.72
CA ALA A 13 -11.14 -4.58 -7.90
C ALA A 13 -12.40 -5.28 -7.34
N GLY A 14 -13.41 -4.49 -6.98
CA GLY A 14 -14.66 -4.96 -6.38
C GLY A 14 -15.39 -3.86 -5.59
N GLY A 15 -16.65 -4.10 -5.25
CA GLY A 15 -17.47 -3.18 -4.46
C GLY A 15 -16.95 -2.93 -3.04
N THR A 16 -17.54 -2.00 -2.31
CA THR A 16 -17.23 -1.77 -0.88
C THR A 16 -17.55 -3.04 -0.08
N GLY A 17 -16.67 -3.42 0.85
CA GLY A 17 -16.89 -4.60 1.71
C GLY A 17 -16.67 -5.96 1.04
N THR A 18 -16.27 -6.03 -0.24
CA THR A 18 -16.06 -7.32 -0.94
C THR A 18 -14.69 -7.96 -0.68
N GLY A 19 -13.93 -7.48 0.31
CA GLY A 19 -12.66 -8.09 0.72
C GLY A 19 -11.42 -7.70 -0.10
N LYS A 20 -11.42 -6.58 -0.83
CA LYS A 20 -10.26 -6.13 -1.63
C LYS A 20 -8.96 -6.06 -0.80
N THR A 21 -9.00 -5.36 0.33
CA THR A 21 -7.86 -5.21 1.24
C THR A 21 -7.42 -6.58 1.79
N THR A 22 -8.37 -7.46 2.11
CA THR A 22 -8.09 -8.83 2.54
C THR A 22 -7.35 -9.62 1.48
N THR A 23 -7.83 -9.60 0.23
CA THR A 23 -7.16 -10.28 -0.90
C THR A 23 -5.76 -9.72 -1.14
N LEU A 24 -5.59 -8.40 -1.03
CA LEU A 24 -4.28 -7.76 -1.16
C LEU A 24 -3.30 -8.24 -0.07
N ASN A 25 -3.74 -8.31 1.19
CA ASN A 25 -2.93 -8.85 2.29
C ASN A 25 -2.57 -10.33 2.11
N VAL A 26 -3.44 -11.15 1.51
CA VAL A 26 -3.09 -12.53 1.16
C VAL A 26 -2.05 -12.54 0.04
N LEU A 27 -2.22 -11.72 -0.99
CA LEU A 27 -1.26 -11.65 -2.11
C LEU A 27 0.12 -11.17 -1.66
N SER A 28 0.18 -10.22 -0.71
CA SER A 28 1.43 -9.69 -0.19
C SER A 28 2.27 -10.72 0.58
N SER A 29 1.64 -11.77 1.14
CA SER A 29 2.38 -12.89 1.76
C SER A 29 3.25 -13.69 0.78
N PHE A 30 3.03 -13.54 -0.53
CA PHE A 30 3.84 -14.16 -1.57
C PHE A 30 5.01 -13.29 -2.06
N ILE A 31 5.19 -12.09 -1.51
CA ILE A 31 6.34 -11.22 -1.85
C ILE A 31 7.60 -11.82 -1.18
N PRO A 32 8.69 -12.06 -1.94
CA PRO A 32 9.95 -12.55 -1.38
C PRO A 32 10.50 -11.65 -0.26
N ALA A 33 11.13 -12.26 0.74
CA ALA A 33 11.56 -11.56 1.96
C ALA A 33 12.70 -10.54 1.75
N ASP A 34 13.44 -10.67 0.66
CA ASP A 34 14.54 -9.78 0.25
C ASP A 34 14.06 -8.55 -0.52
N GLU A 35 12.78 -8.48 -0.91
CA GLU A 35 12.22 -7.33 -1.60
C GLU A 35 11.90 -6.19 -0.62
N ARG A 36 12.17 -4.95 -1.06
CA ARG A 36 11.73 -3.75 -0.35
C ARG A 36 10.30 -3.42 -0.76
N ILE A 37 9.42 -3.24 0.23
CA ILE A 37 8.01 -2.91 0.01
C ILE A 37 7.74 -1.48 0.47
N ILE A 38 7.06 -0.70 -0.36
CA ILE A 38 6.54 0.63 -0.01
C ILE A 38 5.02 0.58 -0.11
N THR A 39 4.30 0.90 0.97
CA THR A 39 2.84 1.08 0.94
C THR A 39 2.51 2.56 0.88
N VAL A 40 1.50 2.94 0.10
CA VAL A 40 0.98 4.31 0.02
C VAL A 40 -0.53 4.25 0.19
N GLU A 41 -1.03 4.82 1.28
CA GLU A 41 -2.42 4.67 1.71
C GLU A 41 -3.01 6.02 2.14
N ASP A 42 -4.32 6.22 1.98
CA ASP A 42 -5.01 7.39 2.56
C ASP A 42 -5.12 7.27 4.08
N ALA A 43 -5.45 6.07 4.57
CA ALA A 43 -5.39 5.66 5.96
C ALA A 43 -4.79 4.26 6.01
N LYS A 44 -3.90 4.01 6.97
CA LYS A 44 -3.19 2.72 7.04
C LYS A 44 -4.13 1.55 7.35
N GLU A 45 -4.31 0.63 6.40
CA GLU A 45 -5.06 -0.61 6.57
C GLU A 45 -4.18 -1.86 6.39
N LEU A 46 -3.12 -1.75 5.58
CA LEU A 46 -2.24 -2.88 5.28
C LEU A 46 -1.30 -3.20 6.45
N GLN A 47 -1.20 -4.48 6.76
CA GLN A 47 -0.31 -5.03 7.77
C GLN A 47 0.57 -6.09 7.10
N LEU A 48 1.73 -5.64 6.63
CA LEU A 48 2.72 -6.49 5.98
C LEU A 48 3.75 -6.93 7.01
N HIS A 49 4.16 -8.19 6.96
CA HIS A 49 5.05 -8.81 7.97
C HIS A 49 6.50 -8.96 7.51
N GLN A 50 6.84 -8.51 6.29
CA GLN A 50 8.21 -8.53 5.80
C GLN A 50 9.09 -7.52 6.55
N ASP A 51 10.39 -7.80 6.63
CA ASP A 51 11.34 -6.97 7.38
C ASP A 51 11.51 -5.57 6.76
N HIS A 52 11.44 -5.47 5.43
CA HIS A 52 11.74 -4.24 4.68
C HIS A 52 10.48 -3.52 4.18
N VAL A 53 9.60 -3.12 5.10
CA VAL A 53 8.36 -2.40 4.78
C VAL A 53 8.45 -0.92 5.18
N LEU A 54 8.28 -0.02 4.21
CA LEU A 54 8.11 1.41 4.43
C LEU A 54 6.65 1.81 4.19
N SER A 55 5.91 2.14 5.25
CA SER A 55 4.53 2.62 5.13
C SER A 55 4.47 4.13 5.01
N LEU A 56 3.84 4.63 3.95
CA LEU A 56 3.55 6.04 3.72
C LEU A 56 2.04 6.26 3.79
N GLU A 57 1.64 7.28 4.54
CA GLU A 57 0.23 7.61 4.78
C GLU A 57 -0.03 9.06 4.35
N ALA A 58 -1.11 9.28 3.60
CA ALA A 58 -1.56 10.61 3.25
C ALA A 58 -2.00 11.34 4.53
N ARG A 59 -1.86 12.66 4.53
CA ARG A 59 -2.21 13.48 5.68
C ARG A 59 -3.12 14.62 5.26
N PRO A 60 -4.29 14.79 5.89
CA PRO A 60 -5.10 15.99 5.66
C PRO A 60 -4.35 17.24 6.14
N PRO A 61 -4.74 18.44 5.68
CA PRO A 61 -4.21 19.66 6.25
C PRO A 61 -4.53 19.74 7.76
N ASN A 62 -3.67 20.43 8.50
CA ASN A 62 -3.93 20.79 9.88
C ASN A 62 -5.08 21.83 9.99
N ILE A 63 -5.45 22.22 11.21
CA ILE A 63 -6.54 23.18 11.47
C ILE A 63 -6.31 24.54 10.77
N GLU A 64 -5.05 24.91 10.51
CA GLU A 64 -4.68 26.13 9.77
C GLU A 64 -4.71 25.95 8.23
N GLY A 65 -5.14 24.80 7.73
CA GLY A 65 -5.16 24.49 6.29
C GLY A 65 -3.79 24.14 5.70
N LYS A 66 -2.78 23.85 6.52
CA LYS A 66 -1.39 23.63 6.08
C LYS A 66 -0.94 22.18 6.25
N GLY A 67 0.10 21.80 5.52
CA GLY A 67 0.78 20.52 5.72
C GLY A 67 0.01 19.30 5.19
N GLN A 68 -0.90 19.51 4.24
CA GLN A 68 -1.51 18.41 3.49
C GLN A 68 -0.43 17.64 2.73
N ILE A 69 -0.55 16.32 2.72
CA ILE A 69 0.25 15.40 1.90
C ILE A 69 -0.73 14.47 1.21
N THR A 70 -0.79 14.51 -0.12
CA THR A 70 -1.68 13.64 -0.91
C THR A 70 -1.00 12.32 -1.27
N ILE A 71 -1.78 11.27 -1.61
CA ILE A 71 -1.23 10.04 -2.20
C ILE A 71 -0.31 10.34 -3.39
N ARG A 72 -0.67 11.32 -4.22
CA ARG A 72 0.16 11.70 -5.38
C ARG A 72 1.51 12.27 -4.96
N ASP A 73 1.57 13.01 -3.86
CA ASP A 73 2.84 13.54 -3.34
C ASP A 73 3.72 12.41 -2.82
N LEU A 74 3.12 11.41 -2.16
CA LEU A 74 3.83 10.23 -1.68
C LEU A 74 4.38 9.40 -2.84
N VAL A 75 3.55 9.06 -3.83
CA VAL A 75 3.94 8.25 -5.01
C VAL A 75 5.08 8.88 -5.81
N LYS A 76 5.16 10.21 -5.89
CA LYS A 76 6.26 10.89 -6.61
C LYS A 76 7.62 10.77 -5.92
N ASN A 77 7.63 10.47 -4.62
CA ASN A 77 8.83 10.47 -3.77
C ASN A 77 9.16 9.06 -3.24
N THR A 78 8.59 8.01 -3.84
CA THR A 78 8.93 6.60 -3.55
C THR A 78 10.09 6.08 -4.36
#